data_AF-A0AAQ4EGS3-F1
#
_entry.id   AF-A0AAQ4EGS3-F1
#
_cell.length_a   1.000
_cell.length_b   1.000
_cell.length_c   1.000
_cell.angle_alpha   90.00
_cell.angle_beta   90.00
_cell.angle_gamma   90.00
#
_symmetry.space_group_name_H-M   'P 1'
#
loop_
_entity.id
_entity.type
_entity.pdbx_description
1 polymer ?
#
loop_
_entity_poly.entity_id
_entity_poly.type
_entity_poly.pdbx_seq_one_letter_code
_entity_poly.pdbx_strand_id
1 'polypeptide(L)'
;MAQTLSGVAYIGGVCAEEKVGVAEDEPYTFSGVHTLAHELGHLLGADHDSAMDSLNISGYPSAERCSWKDGFLMSYYDHYRNRYRLSNCSKEQIQFMYK
;
A
#
# COMPACT_ATOMS: atom_id res chain seq x y z
N MET A 1 19.84 4.62 12.92
CA MET A 1 18.58 3.89 13.16
C MET A 1 18.31 3.12 11.87
N ALA A 2 18.29 1.80 11.93
CA ALA A 2 17.95 1.00 10.75
C ALA A 2 16.49 1.29 10.40
N GLN A 3 16.23 1.67 9.16
CA GLN A 3 14.88 1.75 8.61
C GLN A 3 14.44 0.30 8.40
N THR A 4 13.87 -0.32 9.41
CA THR A 4 13.34 -1.68 9.32
C THR A 4 12.14 -1.62 8.40
N LEU A 5 12.27 -2.21 7.21
CA LEU A 5 11.18 -2.42 6.28
C LEU A 5 10.19 -3.37 7.00
N SER A 6 9.09 -2.84 7.55
CA SER A 6 8.10 -3.67 8.27
C SER A 6 7.43 -4.69 7.35
N GLY A 7 7.39 -4.45 6.04
CA GLY A 7 6.88 -5.38 5.05
C GLY A 7 7.41 -5.09 3.65
N VAL A 8 7.15 -6.01 2.73
CA VAL A 8 7.43 -5.87 1.30
C VAL A 8 6.46 -6.69 0.46
N ALA A 9 6.02 -6.12 -0.66
CA ALA A 9 5.21 -6.77 -1.67
C ALA A 9 5.49 -6.20 -3.07
N TYR A 10 5.22 -7.01 -4.09
CA TYR A 10 5.18 -6.52 -5.48
C TYR A 10 3.88 -5.75 -5.73
N ILE A 11 3.97 -4.64 -6.47
CA ILE A 11 2.76 -3.91 -6.84
C ILE A 11 2.02 -4.65 -7.97
N GLY A 12 0.74 -4.97 -7.74
CA GLY A 12 -0.13 -5.60 -8.75
C GLY A 12 0.10 -7.10 -8.96
N GLY A 13 0.86 -7.75 -8.09
CA GLY A 13 1.29 -9.15 -8.25
C GLY A 13 0.20 -10.22 -8.02
N VAL A 14 -1.01 -9.88 -7.55
CA VAL A 14 -1.98 -10.91 -7.06
C VAL A 14 -2.36 -11.99 -8.09
N CYS A 15 -2.31 -11.67 -9.39
CA CYS A 15 -2.61 -12.59 -10.50
C CYS A 15 -1.36 -13.02 -11.29
N ALA A 16 -0.17 -12.57 -10.88
CA ALA A 16 1.10 -12.82 -11.57
C ALA A 16 1.88 -13.99 -10.94
N GLU A 17 3.12 -14.20 -11.39
CA GLU A 17 4.05 -15.13 -10.75
C GLU A 17 4.43 -14.61 -9.36
N GLU A 18 4.62 -13.29 -9.23
CA GLU A 18 5.03 -12.56 -8.03
C GLU A 18 3.88 -12.26 -7.04
N LYS A 19 2.97 -13.22 -6.86
CA LYS A 19 1.84 -13.15 -5.90
C LYS A 19 2.28 -13.39 -4.44
N VAL A 20 3.28 -12.64 -3.98
CA VAL A 20 3.91 -12.81 -2.67
C VAL A 20 4.13 -11.45 -1.98
N GLY A 21 3.88 -11.43 -0.68
CA GLY A 21 4.21 -10.34 0.22
C GLY A 21 4.65 -10.88 1.58
N VAL A 22 5.46 -10.12 2.30
CA VAL A 22 5.99 -10.46 3.62
C VAL A 22 5.72 -9.30 4.56
N ALA A 23 5.26 -9.57 5.77
CA ALA A 23 5.03 -8.59 6.82
C ALA A 23 5.62 -9.08 8.15
N GLU A 24 6.32 -8.19 8.84
CA GLU A 24 6.84 -8.39 10.18
C GLU A 24 5.76 -8.02 11.22
N ASP A 25 5.67 -8.84 12.27
CA ASP A 25 4.83 -8.58 13.44
C ASP A 25 5.72 -8.43 14.66
N GLU A 26 5.45 -7.41 15.48
CA GLU A 26 6.08 -7.28 16.79
C GLU A 26 5.26 -8.07 17.84
N PRO A 27 5.87 -9.02 18.57
CA PRO A 27 5.17 -9.86 19.53
C PRO A 27 4.29 -9.05 20.49
N TYR A 28 3.07 -9.56 20.74
CA TYR A 28 2.06 -8.97 21.62
C TYR A 28 1.42 -7.66 21.15
N THR A 29 1.81 -7.11 20.00
CA THR A 29 1.24 -5.84 19.49
C THR A 29 0.15 -6.04 18.44
N PHE A 30 0.16 -7.19 17.74
CA PHE A 30 -0.65 -7.44 16.54
C PHE A 30 -0.45 -6.37 15.44
N SER A 31 0.67 -5.66 15.46
CA SER A 31 1.00 -4.62 14.48
C SER A 31 1.13 -5.18 13.05
N GLY A 32 1.53 -6.44 12.92
CA GLY A 32 1.63 -7.16 11.66
C GLY A 32 0.31 -7.29 10.90
N VAL A 33 -0.85 -7.15 11.55
CA VAL A 33 -2.15 -7.12 10.86
C VAL A 33 -2.26 -5.89 9.96
N HIS A 34 -1.84 -4.73 10.46
CA HIS A 34 -1.85 -3.49 9.69
C HIS A 34 -0.81 -3.54 8.57
N THR A 35 0.40 -4.00 8.87
CA THR A 35 1.47 -4.19 7.89
C THR A 35 1.06 -5.15 6.78
N LEU A 36 0.47 -6.30 7.12
CA LEU A 36 -0.05 -7.25 6.15
C LEU A 36 -1.11 -6.62 5.24
N ALA A 37 -2.02 -5.81 5.79
CA ALA A 37 -3.02 -5.12 5.00
C ALA A 37 -2.41 -4.09 4.04
N HIS A 38 -1.34 -3.41 4.45
CA HIS A 38 -0.57 -2.50 3.61
C HIS A 38 0.08 -3.23 2.44
N GLU A 39 0.80 -4.32 2.71
CA GLU A 39 1.45 -5.12 1.67
C GLU A 39 0.43 -5.80 0.73
N LEU A 40 -0.74 -6.18 1.25
CA LEU A 40 -1.84 -6.65 0.41
C LEU A 40 -2.38 -5.54 -0.50
N GLY A 41 -2.39 -4.28 -0.03
CA GLY A 41 -2.68 -3.11 -0.85
C GLY A 41 -1.74 -3.00 -2.05
N HIS A 42 -0.43 -3.17 -1.82
CA HIS A 42 0.55 -3.27 -2.89
C HIS A 42 0.27 -4.43 -3.84
N LEU A 43 0.08 -5.65 -3.33
CA LEU A 43 -0.25 -6.81 -4.19
C LEU A 43 -1.48 -6.60 -5.06
N LEU A 44 -2.47 -5.87 -4.55
CA LEU A 44 -3.68 -5.49 -5.27
C LEU A 44 -3.48 -4.32 -6.25
N GLY A 45 -2.30 -3.73 -6.30
CA GLY A 45 -1.95 -2.71 -7.29
C GLY A 45 -2.02 -1.28 -6.79
N ALA A 46 -2.10 -1.02 -5.48
CA ALA A 46 -1.95 0.32 -4.94
C ALA A 46 -0.48 0.68 -4.74
N ASP A 47 -0.14 1.93 -5.02
CA ASP A 47 1.11 2.53 -4.57
C ASP A 47 0.91 3.18 -3.19
N HIS A 48 2.01 3.66 -2.60
CA HIS A 48 1.92 4.61 -1.50
C HIS A 48 1.09 5.83 -1.92
N ASP A 49 0.32 6.38 -0.97
CA ASP A 49 -0.28 7.70 -1.16
C ASP A 49 0.86 8.71 -1.48
N SER A 50 0.59 9.85 -2.12
CA SER A 50 1.60 10.87 -2.48
C SER A 50 2.78 10.39 -3.36
N ALA A 51 2.81 9.13 -3.80
CA ALA A 51 3.86 8.62 -4.66
C ALA A 51 3.76 9.21 -6.07
N MET A 52 4.92 9.55 -6.63
CA MET A 52 5.06 10.00 -8.01
C MET A 52 5.30 8.78 -8.90
N ASP A 53 4.37 8.52 -9.83
CA ASP A 53 4.43 7.55 -10.93
C ASP A 53 5.43 6.38 -10.73
N SER A 54 5.18 5.51 -9.74
CA SER A 54 6.08 4.38 -9.43
C SER A 54 6.07 3.27 -10.47
N LEU A 55 5.00 3.18 -11.25
CA LEU A 55 4.82 2.18 -12.29
C LEU A 55 4.90 2.80 -13.67
N ASN A 56 5.71 2.21 -14.54
CA ASN A 56 5.78 2.59 -15.95
C ASN A 56 4.63 1.97 -16.77
N ILE A 57 3.39 2.21 -16.33
CA ILE A 57 2.17 1.72 -16.97
C ILE A 57 1.36 2.92 -17.46
N SER A 58 1.13 3.00 -18.78
CA SER A 58 0.39 4.11 -19.38
C SER A 58 -1.04 4.16 -18.83
N GLY A 59 -1.44 5.32 -18.31
CA GLY A 59 -2.77 5.54 -17.75
C GLY A 59 -2.95 5.10 -16.29
N TYR A 60 -1.90 4.59 -15.64
CA TYR A 60 -1.95 4.26 -14.21
C TYR A 60 -2.30 5.52 -13.38
N PRO A 61 -3.34 5.49 -12.52
CA PRO A 61 -3.76 6.66 -11.77
C PRO A 61 -2.68 7.15 -10.79
N SER A 62 -2.41 8.45 -10.78
CA SER A 62 -1.44 9.06 -9.87
C SER A 62 -1.95 9.09 -8.42
N ALA A 63 -1.06 8.78 -7.47
CA ALA A 63 -1.30 8.88 -6.04
C ALA A 63 -0.94 10.26 -5.43
N GLU A 64 -0.31 11.15 -6.19
CA GLU A 64 0.18 12.47 -5.72
C GLU A 64 -0.89 13.32 -5.05
N ARG A 65 -2.15 13.18 -5.49
CA ARG A 65 -3.30 13.93 -4.96
C ARG A 65 -3.82 13.43 -3.61
N CYS A 66 -3.38 12.27 -3.13
CA CYS A 66 -3.72 11.76 -1.80
C CYS A 66 -2.56 12.02 -0.85
N SER A 67 -2.75 12.89 0.14
CA SER A 67 -1.67 13.29 1.04
C SER A 67 -1.35 12.18 2.03
N TRP A 68 -0.06 11.91 2.27
CA TRP A 68 0.32 11.05 3.39
C TRP A 68 -0.27 11.55 4.73
N LYS A 69 -0.46 12.86 4.89
CA LYS A 69 -1.03 13.44 6.13
C LYS A 69 -2.48 13.04 6.38
N ASP A 70 -3.20 12.54 5.39
CA ASP A 70 -4.55 12.00 5.60
C ASP A 70 -4.52 10.64 6.31
N GLY A 71 -3.36 9.97 6.30
CA GLY A 71 -3.05 8.76 7.04
C GLY A 71 -3.93 7.56 6.70
N PHE A 72 -4.24 7.39 5.42
CA PHE A 72 -4.86 6.17 4.89
C PHE A 72 -3.88 4.99 4.91
N LEU A 73 -4.37 3.79 4.62
CA LEU A 73 -3.62 2.53 4.72
C LEU A 73 -2.27 2.55 4.00
N MET A 74 -2.18 3.25 2.85
CA MET A 74 -0.96 3.32 2.02
C MET A 74 -0.07 4.53 2.36
N SER A 75 -0.25 5.14 3.54
CA SER A 75 0.54 6.28 4.02
C SER A 75 1.63 5.87 5.00
N TYR A 76 2.73 6.64 5.04
CA TYR A 76 3.73 6.57 6.11
C TYR A 76 3.28 7.22 7.43
N TYR A 77 2.28 8.11 7.41
CA TYR A 77 1.73 8.70 8.64
C TYR A 77 0.51 7.91 9.10
N ASP A 78 0.51 7.59 10.39
CA ASP A 78 -0.64 6.96 11.02
C ASP A 78 -1.62 8.01 11.55
N HIS A 79 -2.82 8.06 10.96
CA HIS A 79 -3.98 8.73 11.55
C HIS A 79 -5.05 7.71 11.94
N TYR A 80 -5.29 7.60 13.25
CA TYR A 80 -6.15 6.63 13.95
C TYR A 80 -7.28 5.96 13.15
N ARG A 81 -8.19 6.73 12.52
CA ARG A 81 -9.35 6.14 11.81
C ARG A 81 -9.09 5.81 10.35
N ASN A 82 -8.19 6.53 9.69
CA ASN A 82 -7.95 6.39 8.27
C ASN A 82 -6.97 5.26 7.96
N ARG A 83 -6.08 4.91 8.90
CA ARG A 83 -5.09 3.83 8.74
C ARG A 83 -5.69 2.46 8.38
N TYR A 84 -6.99 2.27 8.62
CA TYR A 84 -7.73 1.04 8.31
C TYR A 84 -8.57 1.15 7.02
N ARG A 85 -8.32 2.17 6.19
CA ARG A 85 -9.11 2.49 4.99
C ARG A 85 -8.19 2.78 3.82
N LEU A 86 -8.62 2.40 2.63
CA LEU A 86 -7.97 2.81 1.39
C LEU A 86 -8.37 4.26 1.05
N SER A 87 -7.39 5.05 0.60
CA SER A 87 -7.64 6.35 -0.01
C SER A 87 -8.40 6.17 -1.34
N ASN A 88 -8.89 7.27 -1.91
CA ASN A 88 -9.48 7.18 -3.26
C ASN A 88 -8.42 6.88 -4.33
N CYS A 89 -7.17 7.29 -4.14
CA CYS A 89 -6.07 6.97 -5.05
C CYS A 89 -5.79 5.47 -5.05
N SER A 90 -5.64 4.85 -3.88
CA SER A 90 -5.40 3.40 -3.79
C SER A 90 -6.56 2.60 -4.42
N LYS A 91 -7.81 3.03 -4.21
CA LYS A 91 -8.98 2.37 -4.84
C LYS A 91 -8.96 2.47 -6.35
N GLU A 92 -8.62 3.63 -6.90
CA GLU A 92 -8.56 3.84 -8.36
C GLU A 92 -7.44 3.01 -8.98
N GLN A 93 -6.26 2.95 -8.35
CA GLN A 93 -5.14 2.13 -8.81
C GLN A 93 -5.46 0.63 -8.78
N ILE A 94 -6.02 0.12 -7.67
CA ILE A 94 -6.46 -1.27 -7.57
C ILE A 94 -7.51 -1.60 -8.64
N GLN A 95 -8.44 -0.69 -8.89
CA GLN A 95 -9.45 -0.87 -9.94
C GLN A 95 -8.83 -0.84 -11.34
N PHE A 96 -7.89 0.06 -11.61
CA PHE A 96 -7.19 0.11 -12.90
C PHE A 96 -6.42 -1.19 -13.19
N MET A 97 -5.84 -1.83 -12.17
CA MET A 97 -5.06 -3.05 -12.37
C MET A 97 -5.92 -4.28 -12.72
N TYR A 98 -7.19 -4.31 -12.31
CA TYR A 98 -8.03 -5.52 -12.44
C TYR A 98 -9.44 -5.30 -13.01
N LYS A 99 -9.74 -4.12 -13.55
CA LYS A 99 -10.94 -3.86 -14.37
C LYS A 99 -10.55 -3.61 -15.81
#